data_AF-A0A644Y4R3-F1
#
_entry.id   AF-A0A644Y4R3-F1
#
_cell.length_a   1.000
_cell.length_b   1.000
_cell.length_c   1.000
_cell.angle_alpha   90.00
_cell.angle_beta   90.00
_cell.angle_gamma   90.00
#
_symmetry.space_group_name_H-M   'P 1'
#
loop_
_entity.id
_entity.type
_entity.pdbx_description
1 polymer ?
#
loop_
_entity_poly.entity_id
_entity_poly.type
_entity_poly.pdbx_seq_one_letter_code
_entity_poly.pdbx_strand_id
1 'polypeptide(L)'
;MILNSKFDDEEIEKEQGVVIEEINMSEDTPEDVLDNDSSKAIFGENSLSYPILGTIENIKSFNSKKIKKFVKSHYAPHNSVVSVCGKFDEKELMKMLEENFGSWKGEGDYKPEYKSPILLSQSKYTNKPIEQLHINLAFKGLPYAHEKAYSLVLLNNVFGGGASSILFQNVREELGLCYTIYSYGQPYLGTGINNIYTGVSKQSADKALDVINKELKKFADKGISNELLEINKEKIKASYILGLESTSSRMFSNAKSMLLQNKIKTQEEVIKRINNINSDDINYVLDTCFKPGIISSAYVGQDIEYEKLNQIIEPDIKAYDNSNKDGIKRM
;
A
#
# COMPACT_ATOMS: atom_id res chain seq x y z
N MET A 1 -11.68 26.18 -0.57
CA MET A 1 -12.07 24.75 -0.61
C MET A 1 -11.92 24.06 0.74
N ILE A 2 -10.80 24.19 1.46
CA ILE A 2 -10.64 23.47 2.74
C ILE A 2 -11.50 24.09 3.87
N LEU A 3 -11.41 25.41 4.08
CA LEU A 3 -12.04 26.07 5.25
C LEU A 3 -13.50 26.50 5.04
N ASN A 4 -13.82 26.94 3.81
CA ASN A 4 -15.06 27.67 3.52
C ASN A 4 -15.98 26.92 2.53
N SER A 5 -15.92 25.57 2.51
CA SER A 5 -16.82 24.77 1.68
C SER A 5 -18.25 24.82 2.23
N LYS A 6 -19.21 25.11 1.34
CA LYS A 6 -20.63 25.27 1.73
C LYS A 6 -21.28 23.94 2.10
N PHE A 7 -20.87 22.84 1.45
CA PHE A 7 -21.49 21.53 1.54
C PHE A 7 -23.02 21.65 1.37
N ASP A 8 -23.44 22.14 0.20
CA ASP A 8 -24.85 22.31 -0.13
C ASP A 8 -25.52 20.94 -0.30
N ASP A 9 -26.72 20.75 0.25
CA ASP A 9 -27.38 19.44 0.23
C ASP A 9 -27.79 19.02 -1.20
N GLU A 10 -28.17 19.96 -2.08
CA GLU A 10 -28.53 19.64 -3.47
C GLU A 10 -27.31 19.15 -4.28
N GLU A 11 -26.14 19.74 -4.03
CA GLU A 11 -24.89 19.31 -4.68
C GLU A 11 -24.39 17.99 -4.11
N ILE A 12 -24.59 17.74 -2.81
CA ILE A 12 -24.26 16.45 -2.19
C ILE A 12 -25.12 15.33 -2.79
N GLU A 13 -26.41 15.55 -3.00
CA GLU A 13 -27.30 14.55 -3.60
C GLU A 13 -26.86 14.16 -5.03
N LYS A 14 -26.42 15.14 -5.83
CA LYS A 14 -25.85 14.87 -7.16
C LYS A 14 -24.55 14.08 -7.05
N GLU A 15 -23.65 14.47 -6.16
CA GLU A 15 -22.35 13.81 -5.95
C GLU A 15 -22.51 12.37 -5.44
N GLN A 16 -23.54 12.08 -4.63
CA GLN A 16 -23.86 10.71 -4.22
C GLN A 16 -24.10 9.79 -5.42
N GLY A 17 -24.77 10.29 -6.45
CA GLY A 17 -24.97 9.54 -7.70
C GLY A 17 -23.65 9.24 -8.42
N VAL A 18 -22.75 10.23 -8.48
CA VAL A 18 -21.41 10.07 -9.08
C VAL A 18 -20.59 9.02 -8.32
N VAL A 19 -20.53 9.11 -7.00
CA VAL A 19 -19.76 8.15 -6.17
C VAL A 19 -20.35 6.75 -6.22
N ILE A 20 -21.68 6.60 -6.32
CA ILE A 20 -22.31 5.28 -6.52
C ILE A 20 -21.86 4.68 -7.86
N GLU A 21 -21.77 5.50 -8.92
CA GLU A 21 -21.27 5.02 -10.21
C GLU A 21 -19.80 4.64 -10.15
N GLU A 22 -18.96 5.41 -9.43
CA GLU A 22 -17.56 5.02 -9.19
C GLU A 22 -17.45 3.69 -8.44
N ILE A 23 -18.32 3.43 -7.46
CA ILE A 23 -18.39 2.13 -6.78
C ILE A 23 -18.75 1.03 -7.78
N ASN A 24 -19.76 1.23 -8.62
CA ASN A 24 -20.14 0.24 -9.63
C ASN A 24 -19.00 -0.05 -10.62
N MET A 25 -18.31 1.00 -11.08
CA MET A 25 -17.15 0.86 -11.96
C MET A 25 -16.00 0.07 -11.31
N SER A 26 -15.78 0.27 -10.00
CA SER A 26 -14.79 -0.47 -9.22
C SER A 26 -15.21 -1.94 -9.06
N GLU A 27 -16.48 -2.22 -8.79
CA GLU A 27 -17.02 -3.59 -8.74
C GLU A 27 -16.91 -4.31 -10.09
N ASP A 28 -16.92 -3.58 -11.20
CA ASP A 28 -16.70 -4.13 -12.54
C ASP A 28 -15.23 -4.43 -12.85
N THR A 29 -14.29 -3.83 -12.12
CA THR A 29 -12.84 -4.01 -12.30
C THR A 29 -12.30 -5.13 -11.41
N PRO A 30 -11.85 -6.28 -11.97
CA PRO A 30 -11.41 -7.43 -11.17
C PRO A 30 -10.29 -7.12 -10.18
N GLU A 31 -9.33 -6.26 -10.56
CA GLU A 31 -8.22 -5.85 -9.70
C GLU A 31 -8.68 -5.05 -8.47
N ASP A 32 -9.66 -4.17 -8.63
CA ASP A 32 -10.22 -3.40 -7.51
C ASP A 32 -10.99 -4.29 -6.54
N VAL A 33 -11.79 -5.22 -7.06
CA VAL A 33 -12.48 -6.24 -6.26
C VAL A 33 -11.46 -7.09 -5.51
N LEU A 34 -10.37 -7.48 -6.18
CA LEU A 34 -9.30 -8.28 -5.59
C LEU A 34 -8.57 -7.51 -4.46
N ASP A 35 -8.33 -6.22 -4.63
CA ASP A 35 -7.69 -5.37 -3.61
C ASP A 35 -8.58 -5.22 -2.36
N ASN A 36 -9.89 -5.06 -2.55
CA ASN A 36 -10.87 -5.05 -1.46
C ASN A 36 -10.92 -6.40 -0.73
N ASP A 37 -11.01 -7.51 -1.48
CA ASP A 37 -11.01 -8.87 -0.93
C ASP A 37 -9.71 -9.18 -0.17
N SER A 38 -8.56 -8.79 -0.73
CA SER A 38 -7.25 -8.93 -0.10
C SER A 38 -7.17 -8.17 1.22
N SER A 39 -7.62 -6.93 1.22
CA SER A 39 -7.64 -6.07 2.40
C SER A 39 -8.56 -6.65 3.48
N LYS A 40 -9.72 -7.20 3.10
CA LYS A 40 -10.64 -7.87 4.02
C LYS A 40 -10.06 -9.18 4.57
N ALA A 41 -9.40 -9.98 3.73
CA ALA A 41 -8.79 -11.24 4.12
C ALA A 41 -7.69 -11.03 5.18
N ILE A 42 -6.84 -10.01 4.99
CA ILE A 42 -5.68 -9.80 5.87
C ILE A 42 -5.96 -8.91 7.08
N PHE A 43 -6.86 -7.93 6.97
CA PHE A 43 -7.14 -6.96 8.05
C PHE A 43 -8.49 -7.19 8.78
N GLY A 44 -9.37 -8.05 8.26
CA GLY A 44 -10.62 -8.42 8.91
C GLY A 44 -11.57 -7.25 9.14
N GLU A 45 -11.81 -6.89 10.40
CA GLU A 45 -12.66 -5.75 10.80
C GLU A 45 -11.84 -4.49 11.18
N ASN A 46 -10.54 -4.50 10.94
CA ASN A 46 -9.70 -3.31 11.15
C ASN A 46 -10.01 -2.24 10.09
N SER A 47 -9.84 -0.96 10.44
CA SER A 47 -10.10 0.16 9.52
C SER A 47 -9.28 0.12 8.21
N LEU A 48 -8.15 -0.59 8.19
CA LEU A 48 -7.37 -0.80 6.96
C LEU A 48 -8.05 -1.72 5.94
N SER A 49 -9.08 -2.47 6.33
CA SER A 49 -9.83 -3.35 5.42
C SER A 49 -10.93 -2.63 4.64
N TYR A 50 -11.28 -1.39 5.01
CA TYR A 50 -12.46 -0.73 4.45
C TYR A 50 -12.16 -0.11 3.10
N PRO A 51 -13.06 -0.27 2.10
CA PRO A 51 -12.92 0.37 0.81
C PRO A 51 -12.96 1.88 0.95
N ILE A 52 -12.14 2.59 0.16
CA ILE A 52 -12.02 4.05 0.23
C ILE A 52 -13.36 4.73 -0.11
N LEU A 53 -14.08 4.21 -1.12
CA LEU A 53 -15.40 4.72 -1.52
C LEU A 53 -16.51 4.35 -0.53
N GLY A 54 -16.27 3.41 0.39
CA GLY A 54 -17.26 2.92 1.32
C GLY A 54 -18.31 2.03 0.66
N THR A 55 -19.54 2.05 1.18
CA THR A 55 -20.66 1.25 0.68
C THR A 55 -21.76 2.16 0.14
N ILE A 56 -22.53 1.68 -0.84
CA ILE A 56 -23.69 2.41 -1.39
C ILE A 56 -24.65 2.84 -0.26
N GLU A 57 -24.86 1.99 0.75
CA GLU A 57 -25.68 2.32 1.92
C GLU A 57 -25.14 3.54 2.69
N ASN A 58 -23.82 3.56 2.96
CA ASN A 58 -23.18 4.68 3.65
C ASN A 58 -23.25 5.97 2.82
N ILE A 59 -23.00 5.88 1.51
CA ILE A 59 -23.06 7.03 0.59
C ILE A 59 -24.46 7.67 0.61
N LYS A 60 -25.51 6.86 0.47
CA LYS A 60 -26.91 7.33 0.54
C LYS A 60 -27.27 7.96 1.88
N SER A 61 -26.52 7.65 2.94
CA SER A 61 -26.76 8.21 4.26
C SER A 61 -26.11 9.58 4.49
N PHE A 62 -25.20 10.03 3.62
CA PHE A 62 -24.49 11.30 3.79
C PHE A 62 -25.40 12.52 3.56
N ASN A 63 -25.08 13.60 4.26
CA ASN A 63 -25.74 14.89 4.15
C ASN A 63 -24.80 16.00 4.64
N SER A 64 -25.16 17.25 4.41
CA SER A 64 -24.36 18.42 4.78
C SER A 64 -23.93 18.40 6.25
N LYS A 65 -24.83 18.04 7.16
CA LYS A 65 -24.56 17.98 8.60
C LYS A 65 -23.48 16.95 8.95
N LYS A 66 -23.54 15.75 8.38
CA LYS A 66 -22.53 14.68 8.61
C LYS A 66 -21.16 15.10 8.08
N ILE A 67 -21.10 15.64 6.86
CA ILE A 67 -19.83 16.05 6.23
C ILE A 67 -19.21 17.23 7.00
N LYS A 68 -20.00 18.26 7.32
CA LYS A 68 -19.55 19.40 8.15
C LYS A 68 -19.04 18.93 9.51
N LYS A 69 -19.71 17.97 10.15
CA LYS A 69 -19.25 17.39 11.42
C LYS A 69 -17.91 16.68 11.25
N PHE A 70 -17.74 15.88 10.19
CA PHE A 70 -16.48 15.21 9.90
C PHE A 70 -15.35 16.23 9.69
N VAL A 71 -15.53 17.22 8.81
CA VAL A 71 -14.54 18.28 8.54
C VAL A 71 -14.18 19.03 9.82
N LYS A 72 -15.16 19.50 10.60
CA LYS A 72 -14.90 20.21 11.87
C LYS A 72 -14.07 19.40 12.86
N SER A 73 -14.35 18.10 12.97
CA SER A 73 -13.68 17.22 13.93
C SER A 73 -12.34 16.66 13.47
N HIS A 74 -12.10 16.55 12.17
CA HIS A 74 -10.90 15.89 11.63
C HIS A 74 -9.92 16.86 10.97
N TYR A 75 -10.37 18.00 10.45
CA TYR A 75 -9.50 18.95 9.74
C TYR A 75 -9.03 20.03 10.72
N ALA A 76 -7.75 19.99 11.08
CA ALA A 76 -7.17 20.95 11.99
C ALA A 76 -5.76 21.38 11.55
N PRO A 77 -5.30 22.58 11.94
CA PRO A 77 -3.95 23.04 11.61
C PRO A 77 -2.85 22.07 12.06
N HIS A 78 -2.98 21.49 13.28
CA HIS A 78 -1.96 20.61 13.86
C HIS A 78 -1.82 19.25 13.16
N ASN A 79 -2.77 18.87 12.32
CA ASN A 79 -2.77 17.58 11.63
C ASN A 79 -2.70 17.72 10.11
N SER A 80 -2.41 18.92 9.62
CA SER A 80 -2.36 19.30 8.20
C SER A 80 -0.98 19.85 7.82
N VAL A 81 -0.60 19.70 6.55
CA VAL A 81 0.66 20.22 6.00
C VAL A 81 0.36 20.93 4.68
N VAL A 82 0.83 22.17 4.55
CA VAL A 82 0.90 22.87 3.26
C VAL A 82 2.31 22.69 2.71
N SER A 83 2.42 22.10 1.53
CA SER A 83 3.69 21.89 0.83
C SER A 83 3.67 22.66 -0.48
N VAL A 84 4.72 23.44 -0.74
CA VAL A 84 4.87 24.24 -1.96
C VAL A 84 6.24 23.94 -2.55
N CYS A 85 6.29 23.64 -3.85
CA CYS A 85 7.55 23.40 -4.56
C CYS A 85 7.51 24.08 -5.94
N GLY A 86 8.55 24.84 -6.26
CA GLY A 86 8.65 25.57 -7.53
C GLY A 86 9.30 26.93 -7.34
N LYS A 87 8.99 27.85 -8.25
CA LYS A 87 9.45 29.24 -8.20
C LYS A 87 8.38 30.10 -7.52
N PHE A 88 8.71 30.70 -6.39
CA PHE A 88 7.83 31.61 -5.66
C PHE A 88 8.66 32.61 -4.86
N ASP A 89 8.07 33.77 -4.52
CA ASP A 89 8.60 34.67 -3.50
C ASP A 89 8.11 34.21 -2.13
N GLU A 90 9.03 34.03 -1.19
CA GLU A 90 8.71 33.51 0.13
C GLU A 90 7.83 34.46 0.94
N LYS A 91 8.04 35.79 0.82
CA LYS A 91 7.26 36.77 1.58
C LYS A 91 5.83 36.85 1.07
N GLU A 92 5.65 36.84 -0.24
CA GLU A 92 4.34 36.80 -0.88
C GLU A 92 3.59 35.52 -0.51
N LEU A 93 4.26 34.36 -0.59
CA LEU A 93 3.67 33.08 -0.20
C LEU A 93 3.24 33.09 1.27
N MET A 94 4.10 33.53 2.18
CA MET A 94 3.77 33.57 3.61
C MET A 94 2.61 34.53 3.89
N LYS A 95 2.55 35.67 3.21
CA LYS A 95 1.41 36.59 3.28
C LYS A 95 0.11 35.90 2.83
N MET A 96 0.12 35.21 1.69
CA MET A 96 -1.05 34.47 1.21
C MET A 96 -1.48 33.36 2.18
N LEU A 97 -0.53 32.62 2.75
CA LEU A 97 -0.82 31.57 3.71
C LEU A 97 -1.43 32.13 5.00
N GLU A 98 -0.90 33.24 5.50
CA GLU A 98 -1.44 33.91 6.69
C GLU A 98 -2.86 34.45 6.44
N GLU A 99 -3.07 35.12 5.30
CA GLU A 99 -4.38 35.66 4.91
C GLU A 99 -5.45 34.56 4.79
N ASN A 100 -5.08 33.39 4.28
CA ASN A 100 -6.03 32.30 4.00
C ASN A 100 -6.18 31.29 5.15
N PHE A 101 -5.12 31.03 5.92
CA PHE A 101 -5.07 29.95 6.92
C PHE A 101 -4.66 30.43 8.32
N GLY A 102 -4.18 31.67 8.51
CA GLY A 102 -3.72 32.17 9.81
C GLY A 102 -4.80 32.19 10.90
N SER A 103 -6.06 32.35 10.48
CA SER A 103 -7.22 32.30 11.39
C SER A 103 -7.80 30.89 11.58
N TRP A 104 -7.26 29.88 10.91
CA TRP A 104 -7.78 28.51 10.98
C TRP A 104 -7.54 27.93 12.38
N LYS A 105 -8.64 27.62 13.07
CA LYS A 105 -8.64 26.89 14.34
C LYS A 105 -9.32 25.55 14.13
N GLY A 106 -8.71 24.47 14.59
CA GLY A 106 -9.36 23.16 14.62
C GLY A 106 -10.41 23.11 15.73
N GLU A 107 -11.57 22.50 15.46
CA GLU A 107 -12.59 22.22 16.49
C GLU A 107 -12.33 20.81 17.06
N GLY A 108 -11.23 20.65 17.81
CA GLY A 108 -10.94 19.43 18.57
C GLY A 108 -9.47 18.99 18.55
N ASP A 109 -9.11 18.14 19.51
CA ASP A 109 -7.80 17.50 19.61
C ASP A 109 -7.77 16.15 18.89
N TYR A 110 -8.30 16.07 17.66
CA TYR A 110 -8.26 14.81 16.92
C TYR A 110 -6.80 14.39 16.73
N LYS A 111 -6.45 13.33 17.44
CA LYS A 111 -5.17 12.64 17.41
C LYS A 111 -5.47 11.25 16.88
N PRO A 112 -5.12 10.96 15.61
CA PRO A 112 -5.33 9.62 15.07
C PRO A 112 -4.55 8.62 15.92
N GLU A 113 -5.25 7.59 16.39
CA GLU A 113 -4.63 6.43 17.04
C GLU A 113 -4.25 5.41 15.97
N TYR A 114 -2.98 5.01 15.96
CA TYR A 114 -2.48 3.99 15.05
C TYR A 114 -2.24 2.71 15.83
N LYS A 115 -3.29 1.89 15.93
CA LYS A 115 -3.16 0.54 16.49
C LYS A 115 -2.57 -0.37 15.42
N SER A 116 -1.50 -1.07 15.77
CA SER A 116 -0.99 -2.12 14.90
C SER A 116 -2.05 -3.21 14.75
N PRO A 117 -2.55 -3.46 13.53
CA PRO A 117 -3.51 -4.53 13.30
C PRO A 117 -2.87 -5.90 13.48
N ILE A 118 -3.71 -6.86 13.85
CA ILE A 118 -3.39 -8.28 13.74
C ILE A 118 -3.58 -8.66 12.28
N LEU A 119 -2.55 -9.24 11.65
CA LEU A 119 -2.64 -9.76 10.29
C LEU A 119 -3.31 -11.14 10.33
N LEU A 120 -4.44 -11.31 9.66
CA LEU A 120 -5.19 -12.55 9.65
C LEU A 120 -4.71 -13.49 8.54
N SER A 121 -4.77 -14.80 8.81
CA SER A 121 -4.48 -15.84 7.83
C SER A 121 -5.76 -16.36 7.18
N GLN A 122 -6.44 -15.50 6.41
CA GLN A 122 -7.70 -15.84 5.74
C GLN A 122 -7.57 -15.74 4.23
N SER A 123 -8.55 -16.35 3.56
CA SER A 123 -8.74 -16.23 2.12
C SER A 123 -10.10 -15.66 1.77
N LYS A 124 -10.17 -14.95 0.65
CA LYS A 124 -11.40 -14.46 0.04
C LYS A 124 -11.50 -14.88 -1.42
N TYR A 125 -12.71 -15.18 -1.86
CA TYR A 125 -12.99 -15.50 -3.26
C TYR A 125 -14.27 -14.81 -3.69
N THR A 126 -14.18 -14.10 -4.81
CA THR A 126 -15.33 -13.52 -5.50
C THR A 126 -15.52 -14.20 -6.85
N ASN A 127 -16.67 -14.86 -7.01
CA ASN A 127 -17.07 -15.45 -8.28
C ASN A 127 -17.53 -14.35 -9.25
N LYS A 128 -16.78 -14.13 -10.33
CA LYS A 128 -17.09 -13.12 -11.36
C LYS A 128 -16.91 -13.73 -12.75
N PRO A 129 -17.83 -13.52 -13.71
CA PRO A 129 -17.76 -14.10 -15.05
C PRO A 129 -16.69 -13.42 -15.93
N ILE A 130 -15.43 -13.68 -15.62
CA ILE A 130 -14.25 -13.15 -16.30
C ILE A 130 -13.34 -14.28 -16.77
N GLU A 131 -12.54 -14.02 -17.81
CA GLU A 131 -11.69 -15.03 -18.44
C GLU A 131 -10.50 -15.43 -17.57
N GLN A 132 -9.83 -14.44 -16.96
CA GLN A 132 -8.66 -14.66 -16.12
C GLN A 132 -9.07 -14.85 -14.66
N LEU A 133 -8.30 -15.68 -13.96
CA LEU A 133 -8.31 -15.72 -12.51
C LEU A 133 -7.24 -14.74 -12.01
N HIS A 134 -7.68 -13.73 -11.27
CA HIS A 134 -6.81 -12.78 -10.61
C HIS A 134 -6.56 -13.25 -9.19
N ILE A 135 -5.29 -13.23 -8.77
CA ILE A 135 -4.86 -13.73 -7.48
C ILE A 135 -3.95 -12.70 -6.82
N ASN A 136 -4.21 -12.43 -5.54
CA ASN A 136 -3.27 -11.72 -4.69
C ASN A 136 -2.83 -12.61 -3.53
N LEU A 137 -1.53 -12.65 -3.28
CA LEU A 137 -0.92 -13.41 -2.20
C LEU A 137 -0.20 -12.44 -1.28
N ALA A 138 -0.70 -12.30 -0.06
CA ALA A 138 -0.13 -11.39 0.92
C ALA A 138 0.80 -12.15 1.88
N PHE A 139 1.92 -11.51 2.20
CA PHE A 139 2.91 -11.95 3.17
C PHE A 139 3.40 -10.78 4.00
N LYS A 140 4.15 -11.07 5.06
CA LYS A 140 4.58 -10.03 6.00
C LYS A 140 5.45 -8.98 5.31
N GLY A 141 5.20 -7.71 5.65
CA GLY A 141 6.01 -6.57 5.24
C GLY A 141 6.51 -5.75 6.42
N LEU A 142 7.05 -4.56 6.10
CA LEU A 142 7.55 -3.63 7.09
C LEU A 142 6.64 -2.41 7.21
N PRO A 143 6.48 -1.85 8.43
CA PRO A 143 5.71 -0.64 8.61
C PRO A 143 6.32 0.55 7.87
N TYR A 144 5.49 1.55 7.61
CA TYR A 144 5.91 2.80 7.03
C TYR A 144 7.05 3.41 7.85
N ALA A 145 8.04 3.97 7.15
CA ALA A 145 9.25 4.55 7.71
C ALA A 145 10.20 3.60 8.47
N HIS A 146 9.95 2.27 8.49
CA HIS A 146 10.86 1.28 9.09
C HIS A 146 12.31 1.47 8.60
N GLU A 147 13.31 1.29 9.47
CA GLU A 147 14.72 1.52 9.15
C GLU A 147 15.26 0.67 7.98
N LYS A 148 14.74 -0.55 7.81
CA LYS A 148 15.08 -1.46 6.71
C LYS A 148 14.14 -1.38 5.49
N ALA A 149 13.28 -0.36 5.40
CA ALA A 149 12.29 -0.27 4.32
C ALA A 149 12.90 -0.28 2.90
N TYR A 150 14.04 0.40 2.68
CA TYR A 150 14.69 0.38 1.37
C TYR A 150 15.30 -0.99 1.02
N SER A 151 15.71 -1.77 2.01
CA SER A 151 16.14 -3.16 1.82
C SER A 151 14.96 -4.03 1.37
N LEU A 152 13.75 -3.79 1.88
CA LEU A 152 12.54 -4.45 1.40
C LEU A 152 12.15 -4.02 -0.02
N VAL A 153 12.27 -2.72 -0.35
CA VAL A 153 12.06 -2.24 -1.73
C VAL A 153 13.05 -2.91 -2.69
N LEU A 154 14.30 -3.10 -2.26
CA LEU A 154 15.33 -3.80 -3.03
C LEU A 154 14.98 -5.26 -3.28
N LEU A 155 14.60 -5.98 -2.24
CA LEU A 155 14.24 -7.39 -2.39
C LEU A 155 12.97 -7.59 -3.21
N ASN A 156 11.97 -6.73 -3.10
CA ASN A 156 10.80 -6.74 -3.99
C ASN A 156 11.19 -6.49 -5.46
N ASN A 157 12.13 -5.57 -5.72
CA ASN A 157 12.62 -5.34 -7.09
C ASN A 157 13.25 -6.59 -7.70
N VAL A 158 14.05 -7.32 -6.91
CA VAL A 158 14.67 -8.58 -7.33
C VAL A 158 13.63 -9.67 -7.52
N PHE A 159 12.67 -9.79 -6.60
CA PHE A 159 11.74 -10.89 -6.57
C PHE A 159 10.64 -10.76 -7.63
N GLY A 160 10.01 -9.59 -7.76
CA GLY A 160 8.88 -9.37 -8.67
C GLY A 160 8.76 -7.96 -9.24
N GLY A 161 9.83 -7.14 -9.26
CA GLY A 161 9.75 -5.74 -9.65
C GLY A 161 9.83 -5.42 -11.14
N GLY A 162 9.83 -6.42 -12.03
CA GLY A 162 9.83 -6.19 -13.47
C GLY A 162 10.36 -7.36 -14.29
N ALA A 163 10.67 -7.11 -15.56
CA ALA A 163 11.02 -8.17 -16.51
C ALA A 163 12.22 -9.03 -16.08
N SER A 164 13.23 -8.44 -15.42
CA SER A 164 14.41 -9.18 -14.94
C SER A 164 14.21 -9.88 -13.58
N SER A 165 13.02 -9.81 -13.00
CA SER A 165 12.76 -10.35 -11.66
C SER A 165 12.53 -11.86 -11.67
N ILE A 166 12.75 -12.51 -10.53
CA ILE A 166 12.63 -13.97 -10.39
C ILE A 166 11.25 -14.46 -10.80
N LEU A 167 10.18 -13.83 -10.30
CA LEU A 167 8.82 -14.22 -10.61
C LEU A 167 8.50 -14.03 -12.10
N PHE A 168 8.93 -12.93 -12.70
CA PHE A 168 8.70 -12.70 -14.12
C PHE A 168 9.44 -13.73 -14.98
N GLN A 169 10.71 -13.99 -14.71
CA GLN A 169 11.48 -14.95 -15.49
C GLN A 169 10.92 -16.36 -15.33
N ASN A 170 10.77 -16.83 -14.10
CA ASN A 170 10.48 -18.26 -13.87
C ASN A 170 9.00 -18.60 -14.09
N VAL A 171 8.07 -17.70 -13.74
CA VAL A 171 6.62 -17.99 -13.83
C VAL A 171 6.05 -17.58 -15.19
N ARG A 172 6.42 -16.39 -15.67
CA ARG A 172 5.86 -15.81 -16.91
C ARG A 172 6.67 -16.19 -18.14
N GLU A 173 7.98 -15.93 -18.14
CA GLU A 173 8.81 -16.08 -19.35
C GLU A 173 9.12 -17.55 -19.66
N GLU A 174 9.66 -18.29 -18.69
CA GLU A 174 10.11 -19.67 -18.89
C GLU A 174 8.94 -20.68 -18.94
N LEU A 175 7.95 -20.51 -18.07
CA LEU A 175 6.85 -21.47 -17.91
C LEU A 175 5.52 -21.04 -18.54
N GLY A 176 5.37 -19.77 -18.92
CA GLY A 176 4.15 -19.26 -19.56
C GLY A 176 2.88 -19.42 -18.72
N LEU A 177 2.99 -19.44 -17.38
CA LEU A 177 1.87 -19.80 -16.49
C LEU A 177 0.90 -18.64 -16.23
N CYS A 178 1.37 -17.40 -16.39
CA CYS A 178 0.61 -16.20 -16.10
C CYS A 178 0.78 -15.15 -17.20
N TYR A 179 -0.22 -14.27 -17.35
CA TYR A 179 -0.14 -13.11 -18.23
C TYR A 179 0.63 -11.95 -17.59
N THR A 180 0.41 -11.76 -16.29
CA THR A 180 1.05 -10.72 -15.47
C THR A 180 1.40 -11.31 -14.12
N ILE A 181 2.58 -10.95 -13.61
CA ILE A 181 3.01 -11.25 -12.24
C ILE A 181 3.97 -10.16 -11.75
N TYR A 182 3.77 -9.70 -10.53
CA TYR A 182 4.69 -8.76 -9.87
C TYR A 182 4.52 -8.79 -8.35
N SER A 183 5.50 -8.26 -7.62
CA SER A 183 5.44 -8.10 -6.18
C SER A 183 5.60 -6.66 -5.75
N TYR A 184 4.86 -6.24 -4.73
CA TYR A 184 4.90 -4.87 -4.21
C TYR A 184 4.71 -4.83 -2.70
N GLY A 185 5.28 -3.79 -2.07
CA GLY A 185 5.09 -3.53 -0.64
C GLY A 185 3.97 -2.52 -0.40
N GLN A 186 3.21 -2.72 0.66
CA GLN A 186 2.11 -1.86 1.10
C GLN A 186 2.30 -1.51 2.58
N PRO A 187 3.13 -0.48 2.87
CA PRO A 187 3.44 -0.07 4.23
C PRO A 187 2.38 0.88 4.81
N TYR A 188 1.96 0.61 6.05
CA TYR A 188 1.09 1.46 6.85
C TYR A 188 1.80 1.93 8.13
N LEU A 189 1.22 2.88 8.84
CA LEU A 189 1.70 3.20 10.19
C LEU A 189 1.41 2.00 11.11
N GLY A 190 2.47 1.37 11.62
CA GLY A 190 2.40 0.25 12.57
C GLY A 190 2.23 -1.14 12.01
N THR A 191 2.06 -1.28 10.70
CA THR A 191 2.12 -2.59 10.02
C THR A 191 2.53 -2.42 8.56
N GLY A 192 2.90 -3.50 7.91
CA GLY A 192 3.05 -3.52 6.47
C GLY A 192 2.88 -4.94 5.95
N ILE A 193 2.45 -5.02 4.70
CA ILE A 193 2.32 -6.28 3.97
C ILE A 193 3.11 -6.17 2.67
N ASN A 194 3.51 -7.31 2.13
CA ASN A 194 3.93 -7.43 0.75
C ASN A 194 2.92 -8.31 0.03
N ASN A 195 2.77 -8.06 -1.26
CA ASN A 195 1.79 -8.69 -2.10
C ASN A 195 2.48 -9.28 -3.33
N ILE A 196 1.96 -10.39 -3.81
CA ILE A 196 2.24 -10.93 -5.15
C ILE A 196 0.91 -10.93 -5.89
N TYR A 197 0.81 -10.12 -6.92
CA TYR A 197 -0.33 -10.15 -7.84
C TYR A 197 0.00 -11.04 -9.03
N THR A 198 -0.97 -11.85 -9.47
CA THR A 198 -0.89 -12.53 -10.76
C THR A 198 -2.25 -12.71 -11.43
N GLY A 199 -2.27 -12.55 -12.76
CA GLY A 199 -3.40 -12.92 -13.62
C GLY A 199 -3.06 -14.19 -14.39
N VAL A 200 -3.85 -15.25 -14.20
CA VAL A 200 -3.61 -16.60 -14.75
C VAL A 200 -4.86 -17.16 -15.43
N SER A 201 -4.69 -18.16 -16.28
CA SER A 201 -5.81 -19.01 -16.68
C SER A 201 -6.18 -19.97 -15.55
N LYS A 202 -7.44 -20.41 -15.50
CA LYS A 202 -7.93 -21.35 -14.49
C LYS A 202 -7.11 -22.65 -14.44
N GLN A 203 -6.69 -23.14 -15.62
CA GLN A 203 -5.96 -24.40 -15.75
C GLN A 203 -4.51 -24.29 -15.25
N SER A 204 -3.92 -23.09 -15.33
CA SER A 204 -2.53 -22.85 -14.89
C SER A 204 -2.43 -22.44 -13.42
N ALA A 205 -3.55 -22.12 -12.77
CA ALA A 205 -3.57 -21.52 -11.43
C ALA A 205 -2.84 -22.36 -10.37
N ASP A 206 -3.16 -23.65 -10.28
CA ASP A 206 -2.55 -24.58 -9.31
C ASP A 206 -1.02 -24.62 -9.48
N LYS A 207 -0.56 -24.86 -10.72
CA LYS A 207 0.86 -24.90 -11.06
C LYS A 207 1.56 -23.55 -10.84
N ALA A 208 0.91 -22.44 -11.15
CA ALA A 208 1.46 -21.10 -10.94
C ALA A 208 1.69 -20.83 -9.45
N LEU A 209 0.70 -21.09 -8.61
CA LEU A 209 0.80 -20.96 -7.15
C LEU A 209 1.94 -21.83 -6.59
N ASP A 210 2.04 -23.05 -7.08
CA ASP A 210 3.09 -24.00 -6.71
C ASP A 210 4.50 -23.47 -7.01
N VAL A 211 4.70 -22.90 -8.20
CA VAL A 211 5.99 -22.32 -8.61
C VAL A 211 6.27 -21.04 -7.84
N ILE A 212 5.27 -20.17 -7.64
CA ILE A 212 5.40 -18.94 -6.86
C ILE A 212 5.87 -19.26 -5.44
N ASN A 213 5.23 -20.24 -4.78
CA ASN A 213 5.61 -20.62 -3.42
C ASN A 213 7.03 -21.20 -3.36
N LYS A 214 7.40 -22.04 -4.34
CA LYS A 214 8.77 -22.61 -4.44
C LYS A 214 9.82 -21.53 -4.63
N GLU A 215 9.59 -20.56 -5.51
CA GLU A 215 10.52 -19.44 -5.71
C GLU A 215 10.57 -18.51 -4.51
N LEU A 216 9.44 -18.27 -3.82
CA LEU A 216 9.42 -17.49 -2.58
C LEU A 216 10.30 -18.13 -1.51
N LYS A 217 10.13 -19.42 -1.24
CA LYS A 217 10.93 -20.17 -0.26
C LYS A 217 12.41 -20.20 -0.64
N LYS A 218 12.70 -20.53 -1.90
CA LYS A 218 14.08 -20.53 -2.42
C LYS A 218 14.75 -19.16 -2.32
N PHE A 219 14.02 -18.08 -2.61
CA PHE A 219 14.52 -16.72 -2.49
C PHE A 219 14.77 -16.35 -1.03
N ALA A 220 13.86 -16.71 -0.13
CA ALA A 220 14.00 -16.48 1.31
C ALA A 220 15.22 -17.21 1.91
N ASP A 221 15.52 -18.43 1.44
CA ASP A 221 16.63 -19.24 1.93
C ASP A 221 17.98 -18.87 1.33
N LYS A 222 18.03 -18.63 0.01
CA LYS A 222 19.29 -18.36 -0.70
C LYS A 222 19.72 -16.90 -0.62
N GLY A 223 18.76 -15.98 -0.49
CA GLY A 223 19.00 -14.54 -0.56
C GLY A 223 19.51 -14.08 -1.93
N ILE A 224 20.31 -13.01 -1.93
CA ILE A 224 20.85 -12.39 -3.14
C ILE A 224 22.38 -12.33 -3.09
N SER A 225 23.02 -12.35 -4.27
CA SER A 225 24.46 -12.11 -4.37
C SER A 225 24.82 -10.65 -4.12
N ASN A 226 26.07 -10.39 -3.74
CA ASN A 226 26.59 -9.02 -3.59
C ASN A 226 26.51 -8.23 -4.91
N GLU A 227 26.74 -8.88 -6.04
CA GLU A 227 26.59 -8.25 -7.35
C GLU A 227 25.15 -7.77 -7.58
N LEU A 228 24.16 -8.62 -7.28
CA LEU A 228 22.76 -8.28 -7.43
C LEU A 228 22.33 -7.19 -6.44
N LEU A 229 22.89 -7.19 -5.23
CA LEU A 229 22.69 -6.12 -4.25
C LEU A 229 23.16 -4.77 -4.80
N GLU A 230 24.40 -4.68 -5.28
CA GLU A 230 24.95 -3.42 -5.80
C GLU A 230 24.20 -2.93 -7.04
N ILE A 231 23.86 -3.82 -7.98
CA ILE A 231 23.05 -3.46 -9.16
C ILE A 231 21.69 -2.87 -8.73
N ASN A 232 21.01 -3.49 -7.76
CA ASN A 232 19.69 -3.02 -7.35
C ASN A 232 19.75 -1.75 -6.47
N LYS A 233 20.85 -1.50 -5.74
CA LYS A 233 21.09 -0.19 -5.11
C LYS A 233 21.12 0.93 -6.16
N GLU A 234 21.85 0.73 -7.25
CA GLU A 234 21.90 1.71 -8.34
C GLU A 234 20.53 1.90 -9.01
N LYS A 235 19.80 0.81 -9.27
CA LYS A 235 18.44 0.87 -9.85
C LYS A 235 17.48 1.69 -8.98
N ILE A 236 17.46 1.46 -7.67
CA ILE A 236 16.57 2.18 -6.75
C ILE A 236 16.96 3.65 -6.66
N LYS A 237 18.26 3.97 -6.60
CA LYS A 237 18.72 5.37 -6.62
C LYS A 237 18.29 6.08 -7.89
N ALA A 238 18.49 5.46 -9.05
CA ALA A 238 18.06 6.02 -10.33
C ALA A 238 16.55 6.27 -10.36
N SER A 239 15.74 5.27 -9.98
CA SER A 239 14.29 5.39 -9.91
C SER A 239 13.84 6.50 -8.94
N TYR A 240 14.48 6.62 -7.78
CA TYR A 240 14.20 7.68 -6.81
C TYR A 240 14.51 9.08 -7.36
N ILE A 241 15.66 9.25 -8.02
CA ILE A 241 16.07 10.55 -8.58
C ILE A 241 15.12 10.97 -9.71
N LEU A 242 14.85 10.06 -10.64
CA LEU A 242 13.93 10.31 -11.77
C LEU A 242 12.51 10.59 -11.27
N GLY A 243 12.06 9.91 -10.22
CA GLY A 243 10.76 10.14 -9.61
C GLY A 243 10.59 11.53 -8.99
N LEU A 244 11.68 12.26 -8.73
CA LEU A 244 11.70 13.60 -8.13
C LEU A 244 11.94 14.73 -9.14
N GLU A 245 11.92 14.46 -10.44
CA GLU A 245 12.15 15.48 -11.47
C GLU A 245 11.08 16.59 -11.47
N SER A 246 9.81 16.21 -11.27
CA SER A 246 8.71 17.18 -11.29
C SER A 246 8.56 17.91 -9.96
N THR A 247 8.18 19.20 -10.02
CA THR A 247 7.87 20.00 -8.82
C THR A 247 6.69 19.41 -8.03
N SER A 248 5.70 18.81 -8.70
CA SER A 248 4.58 18.14 -8.04
C SER A 248 5.03 16.88 -7.29
N SER A 249 5.91 16.06 -7.86
CA SER A 249 6.50 14.90 -7.16
C SER A 249 7.23 15.32 -5.90
N ARG A 250 8.05 16.38 -5.98
CA ARG A 250 8.79 16.93 -4.83
C ARG A 250 7.84 17.49 -3.77
N MET A 251 6.84 18.26 -4.19
CA MET A 251 5.80 18.79 -3.31
C MET A 251 5.08 17.68 -2.55
N PHE A 252 4.65 16.61 -3.23
CA PHE A 252 3.97 15.48 -2.62
C PHE A 252 4.88 14.68 -1.67
N SER A 253 6.13 14.45 -2.06
CA SER A 253 7.13 13.78 -1.21
C SER A 253 7.37 14.55 0.09
N ASN A 254 7.52 15.87 0.02
CA ASN A 254 7.67 16.75 1.18
C ASN A 254 6.43 16.70 2.08
N ALA A 255 5.24 16.83 1.48
CA ALA A 255 3.96 16.78 2.20
C ALA A 255 3.80 15.45 2.95
N LYS A 256 3.99 14.32 2.26
CA LYS A 256 3.86 12.97 2.82
C LYS A 256 4.87 12.73 3.94
N SER A 257 6.13 13.15 3.74
CA SER A 257 7.19 12.99 4.74
C SER A 257 6.89 13.81 6.00
N MET A 258 6.51 15.08 5.85
CA MET A 258 6.15 15.91 6.98
C MET A 258 4.88 15.41 7.69
N LEU A 259 3.85 15.02 6.94
CA LEU A 259 2.57 14.58 7.50
C LEU A 259 2.69 13.29 8.33
N LEU A 260 3.53 12.35 7.89
CA LEU A 260 3.64 11.02 8.49
C LEU A 260 4.82 10.87 9.45
N GLN A 261 5.87 11.67 9.30
CA GLN A 261 7.11 11.56 10.08
C GLN A 261 7.56 12.87 10.74
N ASN A 262 6.87 13.99 10.46
CA ASN A 262 7.27 15.32 10.93
C ASN A 262 8.74 15.65 10.63
N LYS A 263 9.23 15.12 9.50
CA LYS A 263 10.58 15.27 9.01
C LYS A 263 10.57 15.22 7.49
N ILE A 264 11.23 16.18 6.85
CA ILE A 264 11.57 16.11 5.42
C ILE A 264 12.93 15.44 5.30
N LYS A 265 13.05 14.45 4.41
CA LYS A 265 14.32 13.78 4.11
C LYS A 265 14.95 14.43 2.88
N THR A 266 16.23 14.76 2.95
CA THR A 266 16.94 15.24 1.76
C THR A 266 17.20 14.08 0.79
N GLN A 267 17.43 14.41 -0.47
CA GLN A 267 17.84 13.44 -1.46
C GLN A 267 19.15 12.74 -1.05
N GLU A 268 20.11 13.48 -0.47
CA GLU A 268 21.37 12.88 -0.01
C GLU A 268 21.16 11.92 1.16
N GLU A 269 20.28 12.24 2.12
CA GLU A 269 19.94 11.34 3.22
C GLU A 269 19.36 10.02 2.71
N VAL A 270 18.46 10.07 1.73
CA VAL A 270 17.87 8.87 1.12
C VAL A 270 18.91 8.06 0.34
N ILE A 271 19.72 8.70 -0.50
CA ILE A 271 20.79 8.04 -1.26
C ILE A 271 21.80 7.39 -0.32
N LYS A 272 22.23 8.09 0.74
CA LYS A 272 23.14 7.53 1.75
C LYS A 272 22.55 6.31 2.42
N ARG A 273 21.25 6.33 2.73
CA ARG A 273 20.56 5.19 3.33
C ARG A 273 20.50 3.98 2.38
N ILE A 274 20.34 4.20 1.08
CA ILE A 274 20.38 3.12 0.08
C ILE A 274 21.81 2.56 -0.05
N ASN A 275 22.83 3.42 -0.12
CA ASN A 275 24.22 2.99 -0.22
C ASN A 275 24.66 2.14 0.99
N ASN A 276 24.16 2.49 2.17
CA ASN A 276 24.49 1.82 3.44
C ASN A 276 23.80 0.46 3.63
N ILE A 277 22.90 0.04 2.72
CA ILE A 277 22.28 -1.29 2.81
C ILE A 277 23.38 -2.36 2.78
N ASN A 278 23.38 -3.23 3.78
CA ASN A 278 24.36 -4.31 3.91
C ASN A 278 23.68 -5.69 4.01
N SER A 279 24.48 -6.74 4.10
CA SER A 279 24.00 -8.12 4.17
C SER A 279 23.12 -8.39 5.40
N ASP A 280 23.38 -7.74 6.53
CA ASP A 280 22.55 -7.91 7.74
C ASP A 280 21.15 -7.32 7.53
N ASP A 281 21.05 -6.19 6.84
CA ASP A 281 19.76 -5.59 6.47
C ASP A 281 18.97 -6.51 5.52
N ILE A 282 19.67 -7.14 4.57
CA ILE A 282 19.07 -8.08 3.63
C ILE A 282 18.57 -9.33 4.36
N ASN A 283 19.41 -9.95 5.20
CA ASN A 283 19.07 -11.13 5.98
C ASN A 283 17.90 -10.84 6.92
N TYR A 284 17.90 -9.69 7.59
CA TYR A 284 16.78 -9.28 8.44
C TYR A 284 15.46 -9.25 7.67
N VAL A 285 15.45 -8.67 6.46
CA VAL A 285 14.22 -8.58 5.67
C VAL A 285 13.80 -9.93 5.12
N LEU A 286 14.74 -10.76 4.64
CA LEU A 286 14.44 -12.12 4.21
C LEU A 286 13.82 -12.93 5.36
N ASP A 287 14.43 -12.89 6.55
CA ASP A 287 13.96 -13.61 7.74
C ASP A 287 12.61 -13.09 8.25
N THR A 288 12.41 -11.78 8.24
CA THR A 288 11.22 -11.15 8.83
C THR A 288 10.03 -11.16 7.89
N CYS A 289 10.26 -11.00 6.58
CA CYS A 289 9.21 -10.79 5.59
C CYS A 289 9.01 -12.02 4.69
N PHE A 290 10.08 -12.58 4.12
CA PHE A 290 9.97 -13.62 3.08
C PHE A 290 9.91 -15.04 3.64
N LYS A 291 10.74 -15.38 4.63
CA LYS A 291 10.79 -16.73 5.25
C LYS A 291 9.49 -17.20 5.87
N PRO A 292 8.67 -16.33 6.53
CA PRO A 292 7.36 -16.75 7.00
C PRO A 292 6.52 -17.33 5.87
N GLY A 293 6.60 -16.78 4.66
CA GLY A 293 5.79 -17.21 3.53
C GLY A 293 4.45 -16.49 3.46
N ILE A 294 3.54 -17.04 2.66
CA ILE A 294 2.23 -16.45 2.36
C ILE A 294 1.29 -16.67 3.55
N ILE A 295 0.69 -15.58 4.04
CA ILE A 295 -0.24 -15.58 5.17
C ILE A 295 -1.69 -15.49 4.72
N SER A 296 -1.99 -14.81 3.62
CA SER A 296 -3.36 -14.55 3.18
C SER A 296 -3.44 -14.54 1.66
N SER A 297 -4.61 -14.86 1.13
CA SER A 297 -4.85 -14.89 -0.31
C SER A 297 -6.22 -14.32 -0.68
N ALA A 298 -6.34 -13.77 -1.88
CA ALA A 298 -7.61 -13.40 -2.48
C ALA A 298 -7.66 -13.85 -3.93
N TYR A 299 -8.87 -14.15 -4.40
CA TYR A 299 -9.12 -14.65 -5.75
C TYR A 299 -10.34 -13.97 -6.34
N VAL A 300 -10.25 -13.52 -7.59
CA VAL A 300 -11.40 -13.04 -8.36
C VAL A 300 -11.40 -13.75 -9.70
N GLY A 301 -12.46 -14.48 -10.00
CA GLY A 301 -12.56 -15.27 -11.22
C GLY A 301 -13.77 -16.17 -11.24
N GLN A 302 -14.00 -16.82 -12.37
CA GLN A 302 -15.22 -17.60 -12.58
C GLN A 302 -15.06 -19.07 -12.15
N ASP A 303 -16.00 -19.61 -11.38
CA ASP A 303 -16.18 -21.04 -11.11
C ASP A 303 -14.87 -21.77 -10.73
N ILE A 304 -14.18 -21.26 -9.70
CA ILE A 304 -12.91 -21.81 -9.19
C ILE A 304 -13.13 -22.55 -7.87
N GLU A 305 -12.53 -23.73 -7.74
CA GLU A 305 -12.41 -24.45 -6.47
C GLU A 305 -11.27 -23.84 -5.62
N TYR A 306 -11.48 -22.62 -5.12
CA TYR A 306 -10.43 -21.82 -4.47
C TYR A 306 -9.90 -22.47 -3.19
N GLU A 307 -10.66 -23.35 -2.53
CA GLU A 307 -10.22 -24.09 -1.36
C GLU A 307 -9.04 -25.02 -1.66
N LYS A 308 -8.93 -25.54 -2.89
CA LYS A 308 -7.75 -26.29 -3.32
C LYS A 308 -6.53 -25.39 -3.49
N LEU A 309 -6.74 -24.20 -4.05
CA LEU A 309 -5.69 -23.20 -4.26
C LEU A 309 -5.18 -22.58 -2.94
N ASN A 310 -6.02 -22.54 -1.90
CA ASN A 310 -5.67 -21.99 -0.59
C ASN A 310 -4.65 -22.81 0.20
N GLN A 311 -4.25 -24.00 -0.27
CA GLN A 311 -3.19 -24.79 0.36
C GLN A 311 -1.83 -24.08 0.38
N ILE A 312 -1.69 -22.97 -0.35
CA ILE A 312 -0.52 -22.10 -0.33
C ILE A 312 -0.35 -21.30 0.98
N ILE A 313 -1.42 -21.11 1.77
CA ILE A 313 -1.34 -20.41 3.05
C ILE A 313 -0.66 -21.32 4.07
N GLU A 314 0.40 -20.81 4.70
CA GLU A 314 1.13 -21.54 5.73
C GLU A 314 0.35 -21.47 7.07
N PRO A 315 -0.11 -22.61 7.62
CA PRO A 315 -1.03 -22.64 8.77
C PRO A 315 -0.37 -22.24 10.11
N ASP A 316 0.95 -22.29 10.19
CA ASP A 316 1.72 -22.09 11.43
C ASP A 316 2.17 -20.64 11.66
N ILE A 317 1.87 -19.72 10.74
CA ILE A 317 2.22 -18.31 10.91
C ILE A 317 1.23 -17.66 11.88
N LYS A 318 1.60 -17.60 13.15
CA LYS A 318 0.90 -16.71 14.10
C LYS A 318 1.07 -15.27 13.64
N ALA A 319 -0.07 -14.62 13.42
CA ALA A 319 -0.20 -13.19 13.26
C ALA A 319 0.74 -12.46 14.24
N TYR A 320 1.64 -11.64 13.69
CA TYR A 320 2.61 -10.92 14.50
C TYR A 320 1.89 -9.87 15.35
N ASP A 321 1.93 -10.04 16.67
CA ASP A 321 1.40 -9.08 17.62
C ASP A 321 2.40 -7.93 17.84
N ASN A 322 2.10 -6.77 17.26
CA ASN A 322 2.86 -5.54 17.44
C ASN A 322 2.40 -4.72 18.66
N SER A 323 1.51 -5.24 19.51
CA SER A 323 0.93 -4.53 20.65
C SER A 323 1.93 -4.05 21.71
N ASN A 324 3.19 -4.53 21.68
CA ASN A 324 4.21 -4.25 22.69
C ASN A 324 5.16 -3.07 22.40
N LYS A 325 4.80 -2.13 21.52
CA LYS A 325 5.48 -0.83 21.46
C LYS A 325 4.44 0.26 21.68
N ASP A 326 4.69 1.09 22.68
CA ASP A 326 3.92 2.29 23.01
C ASP A 326 3.30 2.90 21.76
N GLY A 327 1.97 3.05 21.77
CA GLY A 327 1.15 3.38 20.61
C GLY A 327 1.86 4.35 19.66
N ILE A 328 1.93 3.97 18.39
CA ILE A 328 2.64 4.73 17.37
C ILE A 328 1.99 6.09 17.30
N LYS A 329 2.67 7.11 17.78
CA LYS A 329 2.26 8.50 17.60
C LYS A 329 2.74 8.97 16.24
N ARG A 330 2.04 9.91 15.61
CA ARG A 330 2.70 10.85 14.69
C ARG A 330 3.86 11.45 15.50
N MET A 331 5.10 11.20 15.07
CA MET A 331 6.25 11.92 15.65
C MET A 331 6.10 13.42 15.40
#